data_AF-A0A4R3X1W3-F1
#
_entry.id   AF-A0A4R3X1W3-F1
#
_cell.length_a   1.000
_cell.length_b   1.000
_cell.length_c   1.000
_cell.angle_alpha   90.00
_cell.angle_beta   90.00
_cell.angle_gamma   90.00
#
_symmetry.space_group_name_H-M   'P 1'
#
loop_
_entity.id
_entity.type
_entity.pdbx_description
1 polymer ?
#
loop_
_entity_poly.entity_id
_entity_poly.type
_entity_poly.pdbx_seq_one_letter_code
_entity_poly.pdbx_strand_id
1 'polypeptide(L)'
;MANDEFEFLRQMIGGYLHQDMDLEADSVPEAIAVFARHADAPMREGVVSDMQSFMQQYHNRAADEFAQRFGRDFTPDEIGQSVGEFFEMVNAILIDPDSYQQFL
;
A
#
# COMPACT_ATOMS: atom_id res chain seq x y z
N MET A 1 18.61 2.05 -16.83
CA MET A 1 17.46 2.58 -16.07
C MET A 1 17.07 1.44 -15.16
N ALA A 2 17.21 1.60 -13.84
CA ALA A 2 16.78 0.55 -12.94
C ALA A 2 15.28 0.33 -13.20
N ASN A 3 14.90 -0.92 -13.44
CA ASN A 3 13.50 -1.32 -13.40
C ASN A 3 13.00 -0.84 -12.04
N ASP A 4 12.11 0.16 -11.97
CA ASP A 4 11.52 0.60 -10.71
C ASP A 4 10.56 -0.52 -10.29
N GLU A 5 11.13 -1.61 -9.76
CA GLU A 5 10.37 -2.74 -9.25
C GLU A 5 9.38 -2.20 -8.23
N PHE A 6 8.10 -2.43 -8.48
CA PHE A 6 6.99 -1.98 -7.65
C PHE A 6 6.68 -0.47 -7.73
N GLU A 7 6.78 0.13 -8.92
CA GLU A 7 6.54 1.56 -9.15
C GLU A 7 5.17 2.05 -8.63
N PHE A 8 4.08 1.32 -8.91
CA PHE A 8 2.73 1.75 -8.51
C PHE A 8 2.56 1.64 -7.00
N LEU A 9 3.07 0.57 -6.40
CA LEU A 9 3.08 0.42 -4.94
C LEU A 9 3.89 1.54 -4.27
N ARG A 10 5.05 1.91 -4.83
CA ARG A 10 5.86 3.02 -4.34
C ARG A 10 5.10 4.35 -4.43
N GLN A 11 4.43 4.61 -5.54
CA GLN A 11 3.65 5.84 -5.73
C GLN A 11 2.49 5.93 -4.73
N MET A 12 1.79 4.82 -4.46
CA MET A 12 0.72 4.79 -3.46
C MET A 12 1.29 5.07 -2.05
N ILE A 13 2.32 4.35 -1.63
CA ILE A 13 2.89 4.49 -0.28
C ILE A 13 3.48 5.89 -0.08
N GLY A 14 4.39 6.32 -0.97
CA GLY A 14 5.05 7.62 -0.82
C GLY A 14 4.11 8.81 -1.07
N GLY A 15 3.03 8.61 -1.83
CA GLY A 15 2.07 9.67 -2.15
C GLY A 15 0.95 9.82 -1.13
N TYR A 16 0.59 8.78 -0.39
CA TYR A 16 -0.59 8.78 0.49
C TYR A 16 -0.32 8.28 1.91
N LEU A 17 0.75 7.52 2.15
CA LEU A 17 1.11 6.98 3.46
C LEU A 17 2.41 7.58 3.99
N HIS A 18 2.79 8.77 3.52
CA HIS A 18 3.98 9.46 4.01
C HIS A 18 3.77 10.00 5.43
N GLN A 19 4.84 10.53 6.02
CA GLN A 19 4.90 10.98 7.42
C GLN A 19 3.88 12.07 7.82
N ASP A 20 3.31 12.78 6.84
CA ASP A 20 2.34 13.87 7.04
C ASP A 20 0.92 13.44 6.60
N MET A 21 0.65 12.13 6.48
CA MET A 21 -0.65 11.59 6.09
C MET A 21 -1.79 12.12 6.98
N ASP A 22 -1.52 12.36 8.27
CA ASP A 22 -2.49 12.85 9.25
C ASP A 22 -3.04 14.25 8.94
N LEU A 23 -2.43 14.99 7.99
CA LEU A 23 -2.98 16.23 7.47
C LEU A 23 -4.09 16.02 6.42
N GLU A 24 -4.16 14.84 5.82
CA GLU A 24 -5.04 14.52 4.68
C GLU A 24 -6.05 13.40 4.98
N ALA A 25 -5.72 12.47 5.89
CA ALA A 25 -6.58 11.34 6.29
C ALA A 25 -6.40 10.99 7.77
N ASP A 26 -7.46 10.52 8.42
CA ASP A 26 -7.45 10.17 9.85
C ASP A 26 -6.82 8.79 10.11
N SER A 27 -6.59 7.98 9.06
CA SER A 27 -6.04 6.63 9.17
C SER A 27 -5.44 6.09 7.86
N VAL A 28 -4.60 5.05 7.95
CA VAL A 28 -4.04 4.35 6.78
C VAL A 28 -5.11 3.77 5.84
N PRO A 29 -6.14 3.04 6.32
CA PRO A 29 -7.24 2.60 5.44
C PRO A 29 -7.93 3.75 4.71
N GLU A 30 -8.17 4.87 5.39
CA GLU A 30 -8.79 6.04 4.76
C GLU A 30 -7.88 6.65 3.69
N ALA A 31 -6.59 6.80 3.95
CA ALA A 31 -5.61 7.29 2.96
C ALA A 31 -5.59 6.40 1.70
N ILE A 32 -5.64 5.08 1.87
CA ILE A 32 -5.75 4.13 0.74
C ILE A 32 -7.08 4.31 -0.01
N ALA A 33 -8.18 4.61 0.69
CA ALA A 33 -9.46 4.90 0.06
C ALA A 33 -9.42 6.21 -0.74
N VAL A 34 -8.74 7.24 -0.23
CA VAL A 34 -8.51 8.49 -0.96
C VAL A 34 -7.69 8.22 -2.22
N PHE A 35 -6.63 7.42 -2.14
CA PHE A 35 -5.89 6.95 -3.32
C PHE A 35 -6.81 6.23 -4.31
N ALA A 36 -7.56 5.23 -3.84
CA ALA A 36 -8.42 4.40 -4.68
C ALA A 36 -9.48 5.21 -5.42
N ARG A 37 -10.03 6.26 -4.80
CA ARG A 37 -11.01 7.18 -5.44
C ARG A 37 -10.40 8.02 -6.55
N HIS A 38 -9.12 8.38 -6.46
CA HIS A 38 -8.42 9.18 -7.47
C HIS A 38 -7.72 8.34 -8.55
N ALA A 39 -7.32 7.11 -8.23
CA ALA A 39 -6.65 6.20 -9.13
C ALA A 39 -7.59 5.71 -10.24
N ASP A 40 -7.09 5.71 -11.49
CA ASP A 40 -7.76 5.06 -12.61
C ASP A 40 -7.53 3.53 -12.59
N ALA A 41 -8.24 2.80 -13.45
CA ALA A 41 -8.17 1.33 -13.47
C ALA A 41 -6.74 0.80 -13.71
N PRO A 42 -5.96 1.32 -14.67
CA PRO A 42 -4.56 0.90 -14.86
C PRO A 42 -3.69 1.09 -13.62
N MET A 43 -3.86 2.20 -12.91
CA MET A 43 -3.09 2.44 -11.69
C MET A 43 -3.44 1.45 -10.58
N ARG A 44 -4.73 1.16 -10.37
CA ARG A 44 -5.16 0.16 -9.38
C ARG A 44 -4.66 -1.24 -9.73
N GLU A 45 -4.78 -1.64 -11.00
CA GLU A 45 -4.25 -2.92 -11.50
C GLU A 45 -2.74 -3.01 -11.33
N GLY A 46 -2.02 -1.90 -11.54
CA GLY A 46 -0.59 -1.79 -11.29
C GLY A 46 -0.21 -2.06 -9.84
N VAL A 47 -0.91 -1.44 -8.87
CA VAL A 47 -0.68 -1.70 -7.43
C VAL A 47 -0.95 -3.17 -7.10
N VAL A 48 -2.03 -3.76 -7.61
CA VAL A 48 -2.34 -5.18 -7.39
C VAL A 48 -1.24 -6.08 -7.96
N SER A 49 -0.75 -5.79 -9.17
CA SER A 49 0.33 -6.55 -9.80
C SER A 49 1.64 -6.44 -9.02
N ASP A 50 1.95 -5.25 -8.50
CA ASP A 50 3.11 -5.00 -7.67
C ASP A 50 3.06 -5.78 -6.35
N MET A 51 1.92 -5.75 -5.64
CA MET A 51 1.72 -6.50 -4.40
C MET A 51 1.89 -8.01 -4.61
N GLN A 52 1.30 -8.55 -5.69
CA GLN A 52 1.42 -9.97 -6.03
C GLN A 52 2.88 -10.34 -6.35
N SER A 53 3.56 -9.53 -7.16
CA SER A 53 4.97 -9.76 -7.53
C SER A 53 5.87 -9.67 -6.31
N PHE A 54 5.63 -8.70 -5.41
CA PHE A 54 6.37 -8.51 -4.17
C PHE A 54 6.26 -9.75 -3.28
N MET A 55 5.03 -10.25 -3.07
CA MET A 55 4.80 -11.44 -2.26
C MET A 55 5.39 -12.71 -2.88
N GLN A 56 5.33 -12.86 -4.21
CA GLN A 56 5.96 -13.98 -4.92
C GLN A 56 7.49 -13.94 -4.86
N GLN A 57 8.09 -12.75 -4.84
CA GLN A 57 9.54 -12.62 -4.85
C GLN A 57 10.15 -12.82 -3.46
N TYR A 58 9.50 -12.27 -2.42
CA TYR A 58 10.12 -12.17 -1.09
C TYR A 58 9.56 -13.14 -0.06
N HIS A 59 8.30 -13.58 -0.17
CA HIS A 59 7.67 -14.54 0.75
C HIS A 59 8.03 -14.25 2.22
N ASN A 60 8.84 -15.11 2.85
CA ASN A 60 9.25 -15.02 4.25
C ASN A 60 10.14 -13.80 4.58
N ARG A 61 10.67 -13.11 3.57
CA ARG A 61 11.46 -11.87 3.70
C ARG A 61 10.64 -10.61 3.41
N ALA A 62 9.34 -10.74 3.21
CA ALA A 62 8.48 -9.61 2.82
C ALA A 62 8.60 -8.42 3.79
N ALA A 63 8.62 -8.66 5.10
CA ALA A 63 8.74 -7.59 6.09
C ALA A 63 10.07 -6.83 5.97
N ASP A 64 11.21 -7.55 5.93
CA ASP A 64 12.54 -6.94 5.82
C ASP A 64 12.69 -6.14 4.52
N GLU A 65 12.22 -6.69 3.41
CA GLU A 65 12.31 -6.07 2.08
C GLU A 65 11.37 -4.86 1.96
N PHE A 66 10.20 -4.93 2.62
CA PHE A 66 9.25 -3.83 2.64
C PHE A 66 9.84 -2.66 3.43
N ALA A 67 10.34 -2.92 4.63
CA ALA A 67 11.00 -1.91 5.46
C ALA A 67 12.20 -1.28 4.75
N GLN A 68 13.01 -2.07 4.05
CA GLN A 68 14.15 -1.55 3.30
C GLN A 68 13.75 -0.61 2.17
N ARG A 69 12.63 -0.88 1.49
CA ARG A 69 12.19 -0.12 0.30
C ARG A 69 11.29 1.07 0.64
N PHE A 70 10.39 0.90 1.60
CA PHE A 70 9.29 1.83 1.88
C PHE A 70 9.32 2.42 3.29
N GLY A 71 10.14 1.88 4.20
CA GLY A 71 10.11 2.25 5.62
C GLY A 71 10.59 3.66 5.97
N ARG A 72 10.92 4.49 4.97
CA ARG A 72 11.04 5.94 5.17
C ARG A 72 9.67 6.60 5.29
N ASP A 73 8.70 6.07 4.57
CA ASP A 73 7.36 6.63 4.44
C ASP A 73 6.41 5.87 5.37
N PHE A 74 6.37 4.54 5.27
CA PHE A 74 5.45 3.69 6.03
C PHE A 74 5.95 2.25 6.13
N THR A 75 5.65 1.58 7.25
CA THR A 75 5.69 0.12 7.35
C THR A 75 4.40 -0.46 7.97
N PRO A 76 3.89 -1.62 7.50
CA PRO A 76 2.66 -2.23 8.02
C PRO A 76 2.62 -2.50 9.52
N ASP A 77 3.78 -2.68 10.17
CA ASP A 77 3.85 -2.90 11.61
C ASP A 77 3.46 -1.67 12.44
N GLU A 78 3.50 -0.47 11.86
CA GLU A 78 3.01 0.77 12.49
C GLU A 78 1.50 0.72 12.79
N ILE A 79 0.75 -0.09 12.03
CA ILE A 79 -0.68 -0.37 12.26
C ILE A 79 -0.93 -1.79 12.78
N GLY A 80 0.12 -2.48 13.24
CA GLY A 80 0.03 -3.83 13.82
C GLY A 80 -0.27 -4.94 12.81
N GLN A 81 -0.02 -4.71 11.51
CA GLN A 81 -0.25 -5.69 10.44
C GLN A 81 1.07 -6.26 9.90
N SER A 82 1.02 -7.50 9.41
CA SER A 82 2.02 -8.03 8.49
C SER A 82 1.87 -7.43 7.09
N VAL A 83 2.90 -7.54 6.25
CA VAL A 83 2.83 -7.11 4.83
C VAL A 83 1.70 -7.81 4.08
N GLY A 84 1.44 -9.09 4.39
CA GLY A 84 0.35 -9.85 3.79
C GLY A 84 -1.03 -9.30 4.15
N GLU A 85 -1.27 -9.07 5.45
CA GLU A 85 -2.52 -8.48 5.94
C GLU A 85 -2.75 -7.07 5.38
N PHE A 86 -1.69 -6.27 5.31
CA PHE A 86 -1.73 -4.96 4.68
C PHE A 86 -2.12 -5.04 3.19
N PHE A 87 -1.55 -5.97 2.42
CA PHE A 87 -1.92 -6.14 1.01
C PHE A 87 -3.34 -6.64 0.81
N GLU A 88 -3.85 -7.50 1.71
CA GLU A 88 -5.25 -7.92 1.69
C GLU A 88 -6.19 -6.73 1.92
N MET A 89 -5.88 -5.88 2.89
CA MET A 89 -6.61 -4.64 3.17
C MET A 89 -6.57 -3.68 1.98
N VAL A 90 -5.37 -3.40 1.43
CA VAL A 90 -5.21 -2.53 0.26
C VAL A 90 -6.07 -3.06 -0.89
N ASN A 91 -5.99 -4.36 -1.20
CA ASN A 91 -6.77 -4.94 -2.30
C ASN A 91 -8.29 -4.82 -2.10
N ALA A 92 -8.79 -5.01 -0.86
CA ALA A 92 -10.21 -4.81 -0.56
C ALA A 92 -10.65 -3.35 -0.84
N ILE A 93 -9.85 -2.37 -0.41
CA ILE A 93 -10.14 -0.95 -0.58
C ILE A 93 -10.01 -0.51 -2.05
N LEU A 94 -9.07 -1.07 -2.82
CA LEU A 94 -8.96 -0.78 -4.26
C LEU A 94 -10.20 -1.23 -5.06
N ILE A 95 -10.84 -2.33 -4.63
CA ILE A 95 -12.07 -2.86 -5.23
C ILE A 95 -13.27 -2.02 -4.81
N ASP A 96 -13.39 -1.73 -3.51
CA ASP A 96 -14.47 -0.93 -2.92
C ASP A 96 -13.88 0.10 -1.95
N PRO A 97 -13.68 1.36 -2.38
CA PRO A 97 -13.07 2.38 -1.53
C PRO A 97 -13.83 2.65 -0.24
N ASP A 98 -15.14 2.39 -0.18
CA ASP A 98 -15.93 2.63 1.04
C ASP A 98 -15.76 1.49 2.07
N SER A 99 -15.16 0.36 1.68
CA SER A 99 -14.84 -0.75 2.59
C SER A 99 -13.77 -0.42 3.63
N TYR A 100 -13.05 0.70 3.50
CA TYR A 100 -12.02 1.13 4.46
C TYR A 100 -12.52 1.19 5.90
N GLN A 101 -13.82 1.48 6.09
CA GLN A 101 -14.47 1.54 7.40
C GLN A 101 -14.44 0.22 8.16
N GLN A 102 -14.24 -0.91 7.46
CA GLN A 102 -14.13 -2.24 8.06
C GLN A 102 -12.77 -2.48 8.71
N PHE A 103 -11.78 -1.61 8.45
CA PHE A 103 -10.40 -1.73 8.89
C PHE A 103 -9.99 -0.66 9.92
N LEU A 104 -10.96 0.08 10.48
CA LEU A 104 -10.77 1.08 11.54
C LEU A 104 -10.88 0.48 12.94
#